data_AF-A0A954V8N0-F1
#
_entry.id   AF-A0A954V8N0-F1
#
_cell.length_a   1.000
_cell.length_b   1.000
_cell.length_c   1.000
_cell.angle_alpha   90.00
_cell.angle_beta   90.00
_cell.angle_gamma   90.00
#
_symmetry.space_group_name_H-M   'P 1'
#
loop_
_entity.id
_entity.type
_entity.pdbx_description
1 polymer ?
#
loop_
_entity_poly.entity_id
_entity_poly.type
_entity_poly.pdbx_seq_one_letter_code
_entity_poly.pdbx_strand_id
1 'polypeptide(L)'
;MKTPDGTILSVDAFLRGGTLRPSVPEHHLFLGVQDSAVPLMASKGNLLGTLRLIRSAPVYVAAWPSPGWLDFLPLLPERRDYVSGYSQLPFGLWRRQWEEYAAISFHQEILEDISPKLCADECERPAQIRVMVGNIAEAKMTDWFNALAADRALRASLANTRFLNALSQQFPIPRSEARQVGERLLDCQLVCALGGEYQLVEAADGNAQSGQWRSTAWEEGIVPRVKNPQDFRAPVMDWFRGVDADVVLDNQQLQVSLHLDMQRKPTAPAVNLPIFNLFPSQKRAE
;
A
#
# COMPACT_ATOMS: atom_id res chain seq x y z
N MET A 1 -5.25 -21.57 -3.72
CA MET A 1 -4.26 -21.60 -4.82
C MET A 1 -2.87 -21.41 -4.22
N LYS A 2 -1.85 -22.11 -4.71
CA LYS A 2 -0.46 -21.91 -4.24
C LYS A 2 0.08 -20.58 -4.75
N THR A 3 0.54 -19.73 -3.84
CA THR A 3 1.16 -18.44 -4.19
C THR A 3 2.50 -18.68 -4.89
N PRO A 4 2.72 -18.16 -6.11
CA PRO A 4 3.99 -18.29 -6.81
C PRO A 4 5.15 -17.66 -6.04
N ASP A 5 6.31 -18.32 -6.04
CA ASP A 5 7.54 -17.79 -5.46
C ASP A 5 7.88 -16.41 -6.04
N GLY A 6 8.30 -15.49 -5.17
CA GLY A 6 8.58 -14.09 -5.54
C GLY A 6 7.38 -13.15 -5.42
N THR A 7 6.19 -13.64 -5.12
CA THR A 7 5.01 -12.78 -4.88
C THR A 7 5.10 -12.08 -3.52
N ILE A 8 5.06 -10.75 -3.48
CA ILE A 8 5.08 -9.96 -2.23
C ILE A 8 3.68 -9.68 -1.69
N LEU A 9 2.67 -9.69 -2.55
CA LEU A 9 1.26 -9.53 -2.16
C LEU A 9 0.43 -10.50 -2.98
N SER A 10 -0.42 -11.27 -2.31
CA SER A 10 -1.40 -12.13 -2.96
C SER A 10 -2.76 -12.04 -2.28
N VAL A 11 -3.81 -12.15 -3.09
CA VAL A 11 -5.20 -12.29 -2.65
C VAL A 11 -5.83 -13.41 -3.47
N ASP A 12 -6.29 -14.46 -2.81
CA ASP A 12 -7.09 -15.54 -3.41
C ASP A 12 -8.52 -15.41 -2.89
N ALA A 13 -9.50 -15.34 -3.78
CA ALA A 13 -10.90 -15.27 -3.41
C ALA A 13 -11.71 -16.31 -4.19
N PHE A 14 -12.48 -17.13 -3.48
CA PHE A 14 -13.48 -18.00 -4.08
C PHE A 14 -14.76 -17.21 -4.34
N LEU A 15 -15.13 -17.06 -5.61
CA LEU A 15 -16.20 -16.20 -6.07
C LEU A 15 -17.18 -16.98 -6.95
N ARG A 16 -18.42 -16.48 -6.98
CA ARG A 16 -19.43 -16.91 -7.94
C ARG A 16 -20.23 -15.72 -8.46
N GLY A 17 -20.88 -15.90 -9.60
CA GLY A 17 -21.85 -14.96 -10.11
C GLY A 17 -22.92 -14.60 -9.08
N GLY A 18 -23.11 -13.31 -8.83
CA GLY A 18 -24.23 -12.81 -8.02
C GLY A 18 -25.53 -12.74 -8.81
N THR A 19 -26.58 -12.17 -8.20
CA THR A 19 -27.90 -11.97 -8.83
C THR A 19 -27.83 -11.16 -10.12
N LEU A 20 -26.89 -10.23 -10.24
CA LEU A 20 -26.70 -9.42 -11.43
C LEU A 20 -26.04 -10.17 -12.60
N ARG A 21 -25.30 -11.26 -12.31
CA ARG A 21 -24.53 -12.03 -13.30
C ARG A 21 -24.48 -13.51 -12.93
N PRO A 22 -25.61 -14.23 -13.00
CA PRO A 22 -25.69 -15.63 -12.59
C PRO A 22 -24.91 -16.59 -13.52
N SER A 23 -24.51 -16.12 -14.71
CA SER A 23 -23.77 -16.92 -15.68
C SER A 23 -22.29 -17.09 -15.35
N VAL A 24 -21.74 -16.35 -14.38
CA VAL A 24 -20.33 -16.49 -13.97
C VAL A 24 -20.23 -17.71 -13.04
N PRO A 25 -19.51 -18.78 -13.44
CA PRO A 25 -19.40 -19.99 -12.63
C PRO A 25 -18.60 -19.73 -11.34
N GLU A 26 -18.67 -20.68 -10.42
CA GLU A 26 -17.78 -20.73 -9.26
C GLU A 26 -16.32 -20.85 -9.71
N HIS A 27 -15.47 -19.95 -9.23
CA HIS A 27 -14.06 -19.91 -9.57
C HIS A 27 -13.25 -19.22 -8.48
N HIS A 28 -11.97 -19.54 -8.40
CA HIS A 28 -10.97 -18.77 -7.70
C HIS A 28 -10.55 -17.59 -8.56
N LEU A 29 -10.48 -16.41 -7.94
CA LEU A 29 -9.84 -15.23 -8.49
C LEU A 29 -8.62 -14.92 -7.64
N PHE A 30 -7.46 -14.93 -8.28
CA PHE A 30 -6.17 -14.69 -7.66
C PHE A 30 -5.60 -13.36 -8.16
N LEU A 31 -5.20 -12.48 -7.25
CA LEU A 31 -4.43 -11.28 -7.56
C LEU A 31 -3.06 -11.43 -6.94
N GLY A 32 -2.01 -11.18 -7.71
CA GLY A 32 -0.63 -11.25 -7.23
C GLY A 32 0.18 -10.05 -7.66
N VAL A 33 1.13 -9.65 -6.81
CA VAL A 33 2.14 -8.63 -7.09
C VAL A 33 3.51 -9.26 -6.92
N GLN A 34 4.29 -9.31 -7.99
CA GLN A 34 5.65 -9.88 -7.98
C GLN A 34 6.64 -8.89 -7.39
N ASP A 35 7.56 -9.38 -6.55
CA ASP A 35 8.66 -8.60 -6.01
C ASP A 35 9.74 -8.37 -7.08
N SER A 36 9.57 -7.30 -7.84
CA SER A 36 10.51 -6.88 -8.89
C SER A 36 10.87 -5.41 -8.75
N ALA A 37 12.05 -5.01 -9.23
CA ALA A 37 12.42 -3.61 -9.22
C ALA A 37 11.55 -2.86 -10.23
N VAL A 38 10.66 -1.99 -9.75
CA VAL A 38 9.76 -1.20 -10.60
C VAL A 38 10.42 0.15 -10.89
N PRO A 39 10.60 0.54 -12.17
CA PRO A 39 11.04 1.88 -12.49
C PRO A 39 10.00 2.89 -12.00
N LEU A 40 10.38 3.74 -11.05
CA LEU A 40 9.52 4.81 -10.53
C LEU A 40 9.14 5.76 -11.68
N MET A 41 7.90 5.66 -12.14
CA MET A 41 7.35 6.59 -13.11
C MET A 41 6.62 7.72 -12.40
N ALA A 42 7.04 8.96 -12.67
CA ALA A 42 6.32 10.14 -12.22
C ALA A 42 4.89 10.14 -12.81
N SER A 43 3.89 9.92 -11.97
CA SER A 43 2.50 9.99 -12.38
C SER A 43 1.97 11.41 -12.23
N LYS A 44 1.41 11.96 -13.31
CA LYS A 44 0.58 13.18 -13.22
C LYS A 44 -0.80 12.75 -12.73
N GLY A 45 -1.45 13.53 -11.86
CA GLY A 45 -2.75 13.20 -11.24
C GLY A 45 -3.97 13.17 -12.18
N ASN A 46 -3.81 12.77 -13.44
CA ASN A 46 -4.88 12.54 -14.41
C ASN A 46 -5.08 11.04 -14.68
N LEU A 47 -6.21 10.67 -15.31
CA LEU A 47 -6.57 9.28 -15.61
C LEU A 47 -5.46 8.52 -16.38
N LEU A 48 -4.75 9.21 -17.28
CA LEU A 48 -3.61 8.63 -18.02
C LEU A 48 -2.42 8.32 -17.10
N GLY A 49 -2.16 9.17 -16.10
CA GLY A 49 -1.15 8.91 -15.09
C GLY A 49 -1.52 7.76 -14.17
N THR A 50 -2.80 7.61 -13.81
CA THR A 50 -3.29 6.43 -13.08
C THR A 50 -3.08 5.15 -13.90
N LEU A 51 -3.43 5.16 -15.20
CA LEU A 51 -3.19 4.01 -16.07
C LEU A 51 -1.69 3.68 -16.21
N ARG A 52 -0.83 4.69 -16.33
CA ARG A 52 0.64 4.49 -16.36
C ARG A 52 1.17 3.89 -15.06
N LEU A 53 0.64 4.30 -13.92
CA LEU A 53 1.01 3.74 -12.62
C LEU A 53 0.61 2.26 -12.53
N ILE A 54 -0.62 1.93 -12.93
CA ILE A 54 -1.10 0.53 -12.95
C ILE A 54 -0.25 -0.32 -13.91
N ARG A 55 0.07 0.21 -15.10
CA ARG A 55 0.95 -0.46 -16.06
C ARG A 55 2.39 -0.63 -15.59
N SER A 56 2.86 0.18 -14.67
CA SER A 56 4.20 0.02 -14.09
C SER A 56 4.24 -1.02 -12.98
N ALA A 57 3.10 -1.35 -12.39
CA ALA A 57 3.05 -2.26 -11.27
C ALA A 57 3.14 -3.73 -11.78
N PRO A 58 3.99 -4.56 -11.17
CA PRO A 58 4.22 -5.94 -11.58
C PRO A 58 3.09 -6.84 -11.06
N VAL A 59 1.88 -6.54 -11.49
CA VAL A 59 0.63 -7.14 -11.02
C VAL A 59 0.10 -8.11 -12.06
N TYR A 60 -0.49 -9.20 -11.59
CA TYR A 60 -1.27 -10.12 -12.40
C TYR A 60 -2.58 -10.48 -11.70
N VAL A 61 -3.57 -10.85 -12.50
CA VAL A 61 -4.83 -11.43 -12.02
C VAL A 61 -5.04 -12.74 -12.74
N ALA A 62 -5.27 -13.82 -12.00
CA ALA A 62 -5.49 -15.16 -12.52
C ALA A 62 -6.83 -15.72 -12.03
N ALA A 63 -7.37 -16.70 -12.74
CA ALA A 63 -8.59 -17.40 -12.40
C ALA A 63 -8.49 -18.90 -12.73
N TRP A 64 -9.19 -19.72 -11.95
CA TRP A 64 -9.27 -21.18 -12.07
C TRP A 64 -10.57 -21.72 -11.43
N PRO A 65 -11.20 -22.81 -11.91
CA PRO A 65 -10.92 -23.56 -13.15
C PRO A 65 -11.55 -22.93 -14.40
N SER A 66 -12.28 -21.82 -14.21
CA SER A 66 -12.89 -21.04 -15.27
C SER A 66 -12.30 -19.63 -15.26
N PRO A 67 -12.17 -18.96 -16.41
CA PRO A 67 -11.77 -17.56 -16.45
C PRO A 67 -12.75 -16.66 -15.69
N GLY A 68 -14.02 -17.06 -15.53
CA GLY A 68 -15.00 -16.40 -14.67
C GLY A 68 -15.11 -14.90 -14.95
N TRP A 69 -14.74 -14.08 -13.96
CA TRP A 69 -14.75 -12.62 -14.11
C TRP A 69 -13.74 -12.07 -15.13
N LEU A 70 -12.70 -12.82 -15.51
CA LEU A 70 -11.72 -12.38 -16.51
C LEU A 70 -12.30 -12.35 -17.92
N ASP A 71 -13.33 -13.14 -18.22
CA ASP A 71 -14.01 -13.11 -19.52
C ASP A 71 -14.92 -11.89 -19.69
N PHE A 72 -15.18 -11.14 -18.62
CA PHE A 72 -16.03 -9.96 -18.70
C PHE A 72 -15.33 -8.75 -19.30
N LEU A 73 -13.99 -8.75 -19.46
CA LEU A 73 -13.29 -7.66 -20.14
C LEU A 73 -13.78 -7.61 -21.61
N PRO A 74 -14.55 -6.57 -22.01
CA PRO A 74 -15.37 -6.58 -23.24
C PRO A 74 -14.54 -6.29 -24.50
N LEU A 75 -13.31 -6.81 -24.56
CA LEU A 75 -12.24 -6.23 -25.36
C LEU A 75 -11.68 -7.14 -26.45
N LEU A 76 -12.46 -8.08 -27.01
CA LEU A 76 -12.36 -8.69 -28.37
C LEU A 76 -12.87 -10.16 -28.38
N PRO A 77 -13.20 -10.75 -29.55
CA PRO A 77 -13.71 -12.12 -29.66
C PRO A 77 -12.68 -13.15 -29.16
N GLU A 78 -13.16 -14.33 -28.77
CA GLU A 78 -12.35 -15.54 -28.57
C GLU A 78 -11.49 -15.85 -29.82
N ARG A 79 -10.34 -15.22 -29.99
CA ARG A 79 -9.34 -15.70 -30.94
C ARG A 79 -8.60 -16.84 -30.25
N ARG A 80 -9.07 -18.05 -30.54
CA ARG A 80 -8.55 -19.33 -30.05
C ARG A 80 -7.16 -19.70 -30.60
N ASP A 81 -6.62 -18.92 -31.54
CA ASP A 81 -5.40 -19.29 -32.25
C ASP A 81 -4.27 -18.28 -31.99
N TYR A 82 -3.49 -18.54 -30.95
CA TYR A 82 -2.17 -17.95 -30.77
C TYR A 82 -1.22 -18.95 -30.10
N VAL A 83 0.02 -18.98 -30.59
CA VAL A 83 1.10 -19.86 -30.13
C VAL A 83 1.24 -19.77 -28.61
N SER A 84 1.23 -20.92 -27.93
CA SER A 84 1.45 -21.05 -26.48
C SER A 84 0.40 -20.40 -25.55
N GLY A 85 -0.80 -20.05 -26.06
CA GLY A 85 -1.93 -19.61 -25.22
C GLY A 85 -1.92 -18.13 -24.82
N TYR A 86 -1.10 -17.29 -25.47
CA TYR A 86 -1.05 -15.84 -25.22
C TYR A 86 -1.95 -15.05 -26.16
N SER A 87 -2.55 -13.98 -25.67
CA SER A 87 -3.30 -13.01 -26.46
C SER A 87 -3.07 -11.60 -25.95
N GLN A 88 -2.95 -10.64 -26.87
CA GLN A 88 -2.83 -9.24 -26.52
C GLN A 88 -4.20 -8.58 -26.56
N LEU A 89 -4.59 -7.97 -25.45
CA LEU A 89 -5.79 -7.17 -25.27
C LEU A 89 -5.46 -5.67 -25.46
N PRO A 90 -6.47 -4.83 -25.71
CA PRO A 90 -6.32 -3.38 -25.76
C PRO A 90 -5.58 -2.82 -24.56
N PHE A 91 -4.96 -1.66 -24.76
CA PHE A 91 -4.14 -1.00 -23.76
C PHE A 91 -2.89 -1.79 -23.33
N GLY A 92 -2.41 -2.72 -24.17
CA GLY A 92 -1.17 -3.46 -23.92
C GLY A 92 -1.28 -4.47 -22.78
N LEU A 93 -2.51 -4.86 -22.42
CA LEU A 93 -2.74 -5.92 -21.45
C LEU A 93 -2.54 -7.26 -22.15
N TRP A 94 -1.79 -8.15 -21.55
CA TRP A 94 -1.61 -9.52 -22.01
C TRP A 94 -2.55 -10.45 -21.26
N ARG A 95 -3.05 -11.47 -21.96
CA ARG A 95 -3.80 -12.58 -21.39
C ARG A 95 -3.10 -13.88 -21.77
N ARG A 96 -2.92 -14.77 -20.81
CA ARG A 96 -2.46 -16.15 -21.03
C ARG A 96 -3.56 -17.10 -20.58
N GLN A 97 -3.84 -18.13 -21.39
CA GLN A 97 -4.73 -19.23 -21.06
C GLN A 97 -3.98 -20.55 -21.22
N TRP A 98 -4.10 -21.43 -20.24
CA TRP A 98 -3.50 -22.76 -20.28
C TRP A 98 -4.31 -23.69 -19.39
N GLU A 99 -4.59 -24.92 -19.88
CA GLU A 99 -5.41 -25.89 -19.14
C GLU A 99 -6.73 -25.27 -18.66
N GLU A 100 -6.95 -25.21 -17.34
CA GLU A 100 -8.11 -24.61 -16.67
C GLU A 100 -7.83 -23.21 -16.08
N TYR A 101 -6.67 -22.64 -16.41
CA TYR A 101 -6.23 -21.36 -15.88
C TYR A 101 -6.30 -20.26 -16.94
N ALA A 102 -6.66 -19.06 -16.48
CA ALA A 102 -6.53 -17.83 -17.25
C ALA A 102 -5.86 -16.76 -16.39
N ALA A 103 -4.92 -16.01 -16.95
CA ALA A 103 -4.28 -14.89 -16.27
C ALA A 103 -4.10 -13.67 -17.17
N ILE A 104 -4.11 -12.48 -16.57
CA ILE A 104 -3.90 -11.20 -17.23
C ILE A 104 -2.83 -10.38 -16.50
N SER A 105 -2.01 -9.65 -17.26
CA SER A 105 -1.03 -8.70 -16.74
C SER A 105 -0.62 -7.73 -17.84
N PHE A 106 -0.14 -6.53 -17.49
CA PHE A 106 0.50 -5.64 -18.47
C PHE A 106 1.91 -6.11 -18.86
N HIS A 107 2.43 -7.12 -18.18
CA HIS A 107 3.77 -7.68 -18.33
C HIS A 107 3.68 -9.14 -18.78
N GLN A 108 4.06 -9.43 -20.02
CA GLN A 108 4.05 -10.80 -20.54
C GLN A 108 5.04 -11.69 -19.76
N GLU A 109 6.19 -11.14 -19.39
CA GLU A 109 7.24 -11.78 -18.60
C GLU A 109 6.73 -12.29 -17.24
N ILE A 110 5.78 -11.56 -16.62
CA ILE A 110 5.14 -12.01 -15.37
C ILE A 110 4.25 -13.23 -15.65
N LEU A 111 3.47 -13.20 -16.74
CA LEU A 111 2.64 -14.34 -17.13
C LEU A 111 3.50 -15.56 -17.48
N GLU A 112 4.66 -15.36 -18.10
CA GLU A 112 5.63 -16.42 -18.39
C GLU A 112 6.12 -17.09 -17.10
N ASP A 113 6.51 -16.29 -16.10
CA ASP A 113 7.06 -16.76 -14.83
C ASP A 113 6.04 -17.43 -13.90
N ILE A 114 4.81 -16.89 -13.79
CA ILE A 114 3.82 -17.39 -12.83
C ILE A 114 3.14 -18.69 -13.31
N SER A 115 2.96 -18.87 -14.61
CA SER A 115 2.10 -19.96 -15.10
C SER A 115 2.58 -21.37 -14.75
N PRO A 116 3.90 -21.70 -14.75
CA PRO A 116 4.35 -23.01 -14.28
C PRO A 116 4.26 -23.16 -12.75
N LYS A 117 4.10 -22.06 -12.00
CA LYS A 117 4.07 -22.04 -10.52
C LYS A 117 2.65 -21.99 -9.96
N LEU A 118 1.70 -21.49 -10.75
CA LEU A 118 0.31 -21.32 -10.35
C LEU A 118 -0.41 -22.68 -10.41
N CYS A 119 -0.75 -23.23 -9.26
CA CYS A 119 -1.53 -24.46 -9.17
C CYS A 119 -2.57 -24.40 -8.06
N ALA A 120 -3.67 -25.11 -8.25
CA ALA A 120 -4.55 -25.51 -7.17
C ALA A 120 -3.79 -26.49 -6.26
N ASP A 121 -3.78 -26.20 -4.96
CA ASP A 121 -3.11 -27.02 -3.95
C ASP A 121 -4.07 -27.20 -2.77
N GLU A 122 -4.02 -28.38 -2.16
CA GLU A 122 -4.86 -28.69 -1.01
C GLU A 122 -4.42 -27.83 0.18
N CYS A 123 -5.39 -27.23 0.86
CA CYS A 123 -5.13 -26.35 2.00
C CYS A 123 -5.70 -26.95 3.28
N GLU A 124 -4.91 -26.94 4.35
CA GLU A 124 -5.30 -27.48 5.66
C GLU A 124 -6.52 -26.77 6.27
N ARG A 125 -6.65 -25.45 6.03
CA ARG A 125 -7.73 -24.62 6.59
C ARG A 125 -8.62 -24.11 5.46
N PRO A 126 -9.95 -24.34 5.46
CA PRO A 126 -10.83 -23.77 4.45
C PRO A 126 -10.87 -22.24 4.60
N ALA A 127 -10.81 -21.52 3.49
CA ALA A 127 -10.93 -20.06 3.44
C ALA A 127 -11.65 -19.64 2.15
N GLN A 128 -12.53 -18.64 2.23
CA GLN A 128 -13.15 -18.02 1.07
C GLN A 128 -12.29 -16.89 0.51
N ILE A 129 -11.60 -16.15 1.38
CA ILE A 129 -10.61 -15.15 0.98
C ILE A 129 -9.33 -15.43 1.75
N ARG A 130 -8.20 -15.43 1.04
CA ARG A 130 -6.86 -15.44 1.62
C ARG A 130 -6.13 -14.19 1.18
N VAL A 131 -5.44 -13.57 2.12
CA VAL A 131 -4.56 -12.43 1.87
C VAL A 131 -3.20 -12.79 2.44
N MET A 132 -2.16 -12.62 1.65
CA MET A 132 -0.78 -12.72 2.11
C MET A 132 -0.01 -11.51 1.61
N VAL A 133 0.71 -10.87 2.53
CA VAL A 133 1.59 -9.74 2.24
C VAL A 133 2.91 -10.04 2.93
N GLY A 134 3.99 -10.14 2.16
CA GLY A 134 5.33 -10.34 2.69
C GLY A 134 5.95 -9.06 3.23
N ASN A 135 7.24 -9.14 3.58
CA ASN A 135 7.98 -8.03 4.16
C ASN A 135 8.27 -6.92 3.15
N ILE A 136 7.37 -5.93 3.06
CA ILE A 136 7.52 -4.77 2.15
C ILE A 136 8.73 -3.87 2.48
N ALA A 137 9.35 -4.02 3.66
CA ALA A 137 10.52 -3.23 4.05
C ALA A 137 11.84 -3.80 3.49
N GLU A 138 11.84 -5.07 3.06
CA GLU A 138 12.98 -5.79 2.48
C GLU A 138 12.74 -6.18 1.02
N ALA A 139 11.56 -5.87 0.48
CA ALA A 139 11.17 -6.15 -0.90
C ALA A 139 11.99 -5.30 -1.90
N LYS A 140 12.23 -5.83 -3.10
CA LYS A 140 12.79 -5.08 -4.23
C LYS A 140 11.90 -3.89 -4.65
N MET A 141 10.61 -3.97 -4.35
CA MET A 141 9.64 -2.90 -4.59
C MET A 141 9.57 -1.82 -3.48
N THR A 142 10.47 -1.84 -2.49
CA THR A 142 10.43 -0.90 -1.36
C THR A 142 10.31 0.56 -1.81
N ASP A 143 11.07 0.97 -2.83
CA ASP A 143 11.04 2.33 -3.37
C ASP A 143 9.68 2.71 -3.98
N TRP A 144 9.01 1.75 -4.63
CA TRP A 144 7.68 1.94 -5.20
C TRP A 144 6.64 2.19 -4.10
N PHE A 145 6.66 1.39 -3.03
CA PHE A 145 5.80 1.59 -1.87
C PHE A 145 6.10 2.92 -1.15
N ASN A 146 7.37 3.29 -1.00
CA ASN A 146 7.78 4.58 -0.44
C ASN A 146 7.29 5.75 -1.27
N ALA A 147 7.37 5.67 -2.60
CA ALA A 147 6.88 6.73 -3.49
C ALA A 147 5.37 6.93 -3.37
N LEU A 148 4.58 5.83 -3.28
CA LEU A 148 3.13 5.91 -3.06
C LEU A 148 2.80 6.53 -1.69
N ALA A 149 3.50 6.10 -0.64
CA ALA A 149 3.33 6.65 0.69
C ALA A 149 3.75 8.12 0.76
N ALA A 150 4.82 8.52 0.07
CA ALA A 150 5.29 9.90 -0.02
C ALA A 150 4.26 10.81 -0.71
N ASP A 151 3.64 10.36 -1.81
CA ASP A 151 2.57 11.12 -2.48
C ASP A 151 1.38 11.33 -1.53
N ARG A 152 0.96 10.27 -0.82
CA ARG A 152 -0.14 10.38 0.15
C ARG A 152 0.22 11.28 1.33
N ALA A 153 1.44 11.18 1.84
CA ALA A 153 1.96 12.03 2.91
C ALA A 153 2.05 13.50 2.48
N LEU A 154 2.45 13.77 1.24
CA LEU A 154 2.46 15.12 0.66
C LEU A 154 1.04 15.70 0.61
N ARG A 155 0.06 14.94 0.10
CA ARG A 155 -1.34 15.38 0.06
C ARG A 155 -1.89 15.68 1.45
N ALA A 156 -1.61 14.83 2.44
CA ALA A 156 -2.01 15.08 3.83
C ALA A 156 -1.33 16.33 4.40
N SER A 157 -0.04 16.51 4.14
CA SER A 157 0.71 17.69 4.59
C SER A 157 0.15 18.98 3.99
N LEU A 158 -0.16 18.98 2.70
CA LEU A 158 -0.80 20.09 1.99
C LEU A 158 -2.22 20.37 2.48
N ALA A 159 -2.98 19.34 2.82
CA ALA A 159 -4.32 19.51 3.37
C ALA A 159 -4.28 20.25 4.70
N ASN A 160 -3.36 19.89 5.60
CA ASN A 160 -3.18 20.58 6.87
C ASN A 160 -2.78 22.05 6.68
N THR A 161 -1.83 22.37 5.79
CA THR A 161 -1.46 23.78 5.56
C THR A 161 -2.60 24.57 4.92
N ARG A 162 -3.37 23.97 4.00
CA ARG A 162 -4.58 24.60 3.44
C ARG A 162 -5.62 24.87 4.51
N PHE A 163 -5.85 23.91 5.40
CA PHE A 163 -6.76 24.09 6.53
C PHE A 163 -6.32 25.26 7.43
N LEU A 164 -5.04 25.32 7.83
CA LEU A 164 -4.51 26.40 8.65
C LEU A 164 -4.63 27.77 7.98
N ASN A 165 -4.32 27.85 6.68
CA ASN A 165 -4.49 29.10 5.93
C ASN A 165 -5.96 29.48 5.76
N ALA A 166 -6.86 28.50 5.57
CA ALA A 166 -8.30 28.74 5.44
C ALA A 166 -8.93 29.29 6.73
N LEU A 167 -8.48 28.83 7.91
CA LEU A 167 -8.96 29.36 9.20
C LEU A 167 -8.79 30.87 9.31
N SER A 168 -7.60 31.39 8.98
CA SER A 168 -7.35 32.83 9.04
C SER A 168 -7.97 33.62 7.90
N GLN A 169 -8.27 32.98 6.77
CA GLN A 169 -8.94 33.63 5.64
C GLN A 169 -10.45 33.75 5.86
N GLN A 170 -11.07 32.77 6.52
CA GLN A 170 -12.52 32.68 6.69
C GLN A 170 -12.99 33.27 8.02
N PHE A 171 -12.12 33.27 9.03
CA PHE A 171 -12.45 33.74 10.38
C PHE A 171 -11.45 34.81 10.82
N PRO A 172 -11.83 35.68 11.77
CA PRO A 172 -10.94 36.70 12.34
C PRO A 172 -9.91 36.07 13.31
N ILE A 173 -9.15 35.08 12.83
CA ILE A 173 -8.11 34.37 13.58
C ILE A 173 -6.75 34.85 13.08
N PRO A 174 -5.88 35.43 13.94
CA PRO A 174 -4.51 35.76 13.56
C PRO A 174 -3.77 34.55 13.00
N ARG A 175 -3.00 34.74 11.92
CA ARG A 175 -2.30 33.61 11.26
C ARG A 175 -1.38 32.86 12.21
N SER A 176 -0.69 33.55 13.10
CA SER A 176 0.16 32.95 14.14
C SER A 176 -0.61 32.01 15.09
N GLU A 177 -1.89 32.25 15.31
CA GLU A 177 -2.75 31.46 16.22
C GLU A 177 -3.50 30.33 15.51
N ALA A 178 -3.53 30.33 14.17
CA ALA A 178 -4.34 29.41 13.38
C ALA A 178 -4.06 27.93 13.70
N ARG A 179 -2.81 27.58 13.99
CA ARG A 179 -2.43 26.22 14.40
C ARG A 179 -3.08 25.83 15.73
N GLN A 180 -2.93 26.67 16.75
CA GLN A 180 -3.48 26.40 18.08
C GLN A 180 -5.01 26.32 18.04
N VAL A 181 -5.66 27.19 17.27
CA VAL A 181 -7.12 27.14 17.10
C VAL A 181 -7.55 25.89 16.33
N GLY A 182 -6.87 25.56 15.23
CA GLY A 182 -7.19 24.38 14.43
C GLY A 182 -7.01 23.06 15.19
N GLU A 183 -5.93 22.94 15.96
CA GLU A 183 -5.67 21.76 16.81
C GLU A 183 -6.73 21.62 17.92
N ARG A 184 -7.17 22.73 18.54
CA ARG A 184 -8.30 22.71 19.49
C ARG A 184 -9.63 22.35 18.85
N LEU A 185 -9.89 22.85 17.64
CA LEU A 185 -11.14 22.57 16.91
C LEU A 185 -11.27 21.09 16.54
N LEU A 186 -10.16 20.45 16.17
CA LEU A 186 -10.12 19.05 15.76
C LEU A 186 -9.87 18.08 16.93
N ASP A 187 -9.61 18.59 18.13
CA ASP A 187 -9.15 17.83 19.30
C ASP A 187 -7.96 16.90 18.95
N CYS A 188 -7.02 17.42 18.16
CA CYS A 188 -5.85 16.66 17.71
C CYS A 188 -4.64 17.55 17.46
N GLN A 189 -3.44 16.97 17.48
CA GLN A 189 -2.21 17.66 17.05
C GLN A 189 -2.01 17.50 15.55
N LEU A 190 -1.68 18.60 14.86
CA LEU A 190 -1.36 18.55 13.44
C LEU A 190 0.09 18.13 13.26
N VAL A 191 0.29 16.90 12.80
CA VAL A 191 1.61 16.35 12.47
C VAL A 191 1.80 16.32 10.95
N CYS A 192 2.97 16.74 10.48
CA CYS A 192 3.31 16.62 9.08
C CYS A 192 3.61 15.16 8.72
N ALA A 193 2.78 14.56 7.86
CA ALA A 193 2.94 13.17 7.44
C ALA A 193 4.26 12.88 6.71
N LEU A 194 4.96 13.91 6.21
CA LEU A 194 6.29 13.80 5.61
C LEU A 194 7.44 13.92 6.61
N GLY A 195 7.15 14.08 7.91
CA GLY A 195 8.16 14.26 8.96
C GLY A 195 8.70 15.69 9.12
N GLY A 196 8.08 16.67 8.45
CA GLY A 196 8.46 18.09 8.59
C GLY A 196 7.77 18.80 9.76
N GLU A 197 7.99 20.09 9.85
CA GLU A 197 7.34 20.99 10.82
C GLU A 197 6.46 22.00 10.09
N TYR A 198 5.30 22.30 10.67
CA TYR A 198 4.46 23.40 10.21
C TYR A 198 4.98 24.72 10.77
N GLN A 199 5.29 25.66 9.88
CA GLN A 199 5.82 26.97 10.19
C GLN A 199 5.06 28.05 9.42
N LEU A 200 4.85 29.21 10.06
CA LEU A 200 4.32 30.40 9.40
C LEU A 200 5.47 31.09 8.68
N VAL A 201 5.43 31.11 7.35
CA VAL A 201 6.44 31.77 6.53
C VAL A 201 5.93 33.17 6.17
N GLU A 202 6.67 34.21 6.56
CA GLU A 202 6.33 35.59 6.23
C GLU A 202 6.30 35.82 4.71
N ALA A 203 5.39 36.67 4.26
CA ALA A 203 5.36 37.04 2.85
C ALA A 203 6.52 38.01 2.53
N ALA A 204 6.86 38.12 1.24
CA ALA A 204 7.99 38.93 0.77
C ALA A 204 7.87 40.44 1.10
N ASP A 205 6.69 40.89 1.53
CA ASP A 205 6.42 42.25 1.99
C ASP A 205 6.80 42.48 3.47
N GLY A 206 7.29 41.45 4.18
CA GLY A 206 7.68 41.53 5.59
C GLY A 206 6.52 41.65 6.57
N ASN A 207 5.27 41.49 6.10
CA ASN A 207 4.10 41.56 6.95
C ASN A 207 3.74 40.17 7.48
N ALA A 208 3.83 39.97 8.79
CA ALA A 208 3.44 38.71 9.43
C ALA A 208 1.95 38.35 9.20
N GLN A 209 1.08 39.34 8.91
CA GLN A 209 -0.34 39.10 8.63
C GLN A 209 -0.60 38.55 7.21
N SER A 210 0.35 38.66 6.28
CA SER A 210 0.28 38.07 4.93
C SER A 210 1.02 36.73 4.83
N GLY A 211 1.74 36.30 5.88
CA GLY A 211 2.50 35.05 5.91
C GLY A 211 1.64 33.79 5.76
N GLN A 212 2.17 32.71 5.21
CA GLN A 212 1.42 31.47 4.94
C GLN A 212 1.97 30.30 5.73
N TRP A 213 1.07 29.46 6.26
CA TRP A 213 1.47 28.20 6.89
C TRP A 213 2.00 27.23 5.84
N ARG A 214 3.18 26.68 6.11
CA ARG A 214 3.91 25.77 5.24
C ARG A 214 4.57 24.66 6.03
N SER A 215 4.88 23.55 5.37
CA SER A 215 5.71 22.50 5.94
C SER A 215 7.15 22.69 5.52
N THR A 216 8.11 22.34 6.38
CA THR A 216 9.53 22.31 6.03
C THR A 216 9.91 21.16 5.07
N ALA A 217 9.06 20.14 4.91
CA ALA A 217 9.36 18.90 4.18
C ALA A 217 9.09 18.92 2.65
N TRP A 218 8.50 19.98 2.11
CA TRP A 218 8.24 20.10 0.67
C TRP A 218 8.51 21.50 0.15
N GLU A 219 8.78 21.58 -1.16
CA GLU A 219 9.02 22.82 -1.89
C GLU A 219 7.75 23.30 -2.56
N GLU A 220 7.61 24.63 -2.64
CA GLU A 220 6.55 25.24 -3.43
C GLU A 220 6.91 25.28 -4.91
N GLY A 221 5.87 25.21 -5.72
CA GLY A 221 5.91 25.36 -7.16
C GLY A 221 4.50 25.19 -7.70
N ILE A 222 4.35 25.22 -9.02
CA ILE A 222 3.06 24.95 -9.68
C ILE A 222 2.48 23.59 -9.21
N VAL A 223 3.36 22.63 -8.95
CA VAL A 223 3.05 21.36 -8.30
C VAL A 223 4.02 21.21 -7.13
N PRO A 224 3.54 21.22 -5.87
CA PRO A 224 4.38 20.98 -4.71
C PRO A 224 5.09 19.63 -4.78
N ARG A 225 6.33 19.55 -4.28
CA ARG A 225 7.14 18.32 -4.31
C ARG A 225 7.85 18.10 -2.99
N VAL A 226 7.98 16.84 -2.60
CA VAL A 226 8.81 16.44 -1.44
C VAL A 226 10.26 16.83 -1.73
N LYS A 227 10.95 17.47 -0.76
CA LYS A 227 12.33 17.95 -0.93
C LYS A 227 13.30 16.81 -1.22
N ASN A 228 13.29 15.78 -0.38
CA ASN A 228 14.15 14.60 -0.50
C ASN A 228 13.29 13.34 -0.60
N PRO A 229 12.74 13.00 -1.77
CA PRO A 229 11.85 11.85 -1.92
C PRO A 229 12.55 10.52 -1.65
N GLN A 230 13.87 10.44 -1.84
CA GLN A 230 14.68 9.23 -1.59
C GLN A 230 14.89 8.97 -0.09
N ASP A 231 14.84 10.01 0.75
CA ASP A 231 15.01 9.89 2.20
C ASP A 231 13.70 9.50 2.91
N PHE A 232 12.57 9.57 2.19
CA PHE A 232 11.28 9.25 2.75
C PHE A 232 11.12 7.74 2.93
N ARG A 233 10.96 7.32 4.19
CA ARG A 233 10.58 5.97 4.56
C ARG A 233 9.16 5.97 5.10
N ALA A 234 8.30 5.15 4.50
CA ALA A 234 6.92 5.00 4.95
C ALA A 234 6.91 4.48 6.41
N PRO A 235 6.19 5.13 7.35
CA PRO A 235 6.21 4.72 8.76
C PRO A 235 5.79 3.26 9.01
N VAL A 236 4.98 2.69 8.13
CA VAL A 236 4.57 1.27 8.18
C VAL A 236 5.77 0.33 8.03
N MET A 237 6.78 0.68 7.23
CA MET A 237 7.97 -0.15 6.99
C MET A 237 8.91 -0.25 8.18
N ASP A 238 8.76 0.62 9.19
CA ASP A 238 9.56 0.54 10.41
C ASP A 238 9.22 -0.71 11.22
N TRP A 239 7.95 -1.12 11.20
CA TRP A 239 7.43 -2.16 12.08
C TRP A 239 6.76 -3.31 11.33
N PHE A 240 6.19 -3.13 10.14
CA PHE A 240 5.47 -4.19 9.45
C PHE A 240 6.42 -5.19 8.77
N ARG A 241 6.25 -6.49 9.02
CA ARG A 241 7.07 -7.57 8.42
C ARG A 241 6.27 -8.58 7.60
N GLY A 242 4.95 -8.56 7.72
CA GLY A 242 4.07 -9.37 6.88
C GLY A 242 2.69 -9.51 7.49
N VAL A 243 1.71 -9.91 6.70
CA VAL A 243 0.41 -10.34 7.19
C VAL A 243 -0.09 -11.53 6.38
N ASP A 244 -0.64 -12.51 7.09
CA ASP A 244 -1.46 -13.57 6.55
C ASP A 244 -2.85 -13.47 7.13
N ALA A 245 -3.88 -13.49 6.29
CA ALA A 245 -5.25 -13.45 6.72
C ALA A 245 -6.13 -14.44 5.94
N ASP A 246 -6.92 -15.22 6.68
CA ASP A 246 -7.94 -16.10 6.14
C ASP A 246 -9.32 -15.58 6.58
N VAL A 247 -10.25 -15.51 5.64
CA VAL A 247 -11.64 -15.08 5.89
C VAL A 247 -12.60 -16.19 5.47
N VAL A 248 -13.51 -16.51 6.35
CA VAL A 248 -14.61 -17.47 6.13
C VAL A 248 -15.93 -16.80 6.50
N LEU A 249 -16.90 -16.87 5.60
CA LEU A 249 -18.28 -16.55 5.89
C LEU A 249 -19.09 -17.85 5.92
N ASP A 250 -19.48 -18.29 7.12
CA ASP A 250 -20.32 -19.47 7.33
C ASP A 250 -21.57 -19.10 8.12
N ASN A 251 -22.76 -19.47 7.62
CA ASN A 251 -24.04 -19.38 8.34
C ASN A 251 -24.23 -18.09 9.17
N GLN A 252 -24.00 -16.92 8.55
CA GLN A 252 -24.08 -15.57 9.14
C GLN A 252 -22.95 -15.16 10.11
N GLN A 253 -21.92 -16.00 10.25
CA GLN A 253 -20.72 -15.68 11.02
C GLN A 253 -19.56 -15.35 10.08
N LEU A 254 -18.98 -14.17 10.27
CA LEU A 254 -17.72 -13.78 9.66
C LEU A 254 -16.59 -14.18 10.60
N GLN A 255 -15.76 -15.13 10.17
CA GLN A 255 -14.55 -15.53 10.86
C GLN A 255 -13.34 -14.95 10.13
N VAL A 256 -12.49 -14.24 10.86
CA VAL A 256 -11.24 -13.68 10.33
C VAL A 256 -10.11 -14.20 11.21
N SER A 257 -9.19 -14.94 10.61
CA SER A 257 -7.93 -15.34 11.24
C SER A 257 -6.83 -14.48 10.64
N LEU A 258 -6.18 -13.64 11.45
CA LEU A 258 -5.12 -12.73 11.00
C LEU A 258 -3.85 -12.96 11.81
N HIS A 259 -2.75 -13.20 11.12
CA HIS A 259 -1.41 -13.28 11.67
C HIS A 259 -0.61 -12.09 11.14
N LEU A 260 -0.10 -11.25 12.04
CA LEU A 260 0.63 -10.02 11.69
C LEU A 260 2.04 -10.10 12.27
N ASP A 261 3.02 -10.11 11.39
CA ASP A 261 4.42 -10.05 11.77
C ASP A 261 4.85 -8.60 11.95
N MET A 262 5.36 -8.28 13.14
CA MET A 262 5.76 -6.92 13.50
C MET A 262 7.13 -6.90 14.16
N GLN A 263 7.99 -5.98 13.72
CA GLN A 263 9.17 -5.57 14.46
C GLN A 263 8.80 -4.54 15.53
N ARG A 264 9.04 -4.92 16.78
CA ARG A 264 8.90 -4.02 17.92
C ARG A 264 10.06 -3.03 17.95
N LYS A 265 9.77 -1.73 18.09
CA LYS A 265 10.81 -0.74 18.41
C LYS A 265 11.42 -1.09 19.78
N PRO A 266 12.76 -1.11 19.93
CA PRO A 266 13.38 -1.31 21.23
C PRO A 266 12.82 -0.26 22.19
N THR A 267 12.14 -0.71 23.24
CA THR A 267 11.72 0.21 24.29
C THR A 267 12.99 0.53 25.07
N ALA A 268 13.39 1.81 25.11
CA ALA A 268 14.44 2.24 26.03
C ALA A 268 14.10 1.68 27.42
N PRO A 269 15.04 1.06 28.16
CA PRO A 269 14.72 0.44 29.44
C PRO A 269 14.05 1.47 30.33
N ALA A 270 12.76 1.26 30.59
CA ALA A 270 12.04 2.02 31.58
C ALA A 270 12.64 1.62 32.92
N VAL A 271 13.27 2.59 33.58
CA VAL A 271 13.90 2.50 34.90
C VAL A 271 15.33 1.95 34.89
N ASN A 272 16.30 2.86 35.01
CA ASN A 272 17.59 2.58 35.64
C ASN A 272 17.29 2.28 37.12
N LEU A 273 17.04 1.02 37.46
CA LEU A 273 16.89 0.64 38.86
C LEU A 273 18.25 0.87 39.54
N PRO A 274 18.34 1.71 40.58
CA PRO A 274 19.54 1.78 41.38
C PRO A 274 19.81 0.37 41.92
N ILE A 275 20.92 -0.22 41.50
CA ILE A 275 21.37 -1.52 41.96
C ILE A 275 21.79 -1.31 43.42
N PHE A 276 20.84 -1.47 44.35
CA PHE A 276 21.17 -1.52 45.76
C PHE A 276 21.96 -2.80 45.99
N ASN A 277 23.26 -2.67 46.27
CA ASN A 277 24.11 -3.74 46.80
C ASN A 277 23.56 -4.19 48.17
N LEU A 278 22.49 -5.00 48.17
CA LEU A 278 21.86 -5.53 49.39
C LEU A 278 22.55 -6.79 49.93
N PHE A 279 23.64 -7.24 49.31
CA PHE A 279 24.45 -8.34 49.79
C PHE A 279 25.91 -7.91 49.93
N PRO A 280 26.33 -7.41 51.11
CA PRO A 280 27.75 -7.31 51.38
C PRO A 280 28.30 -8.74 51.38
N SER A 281 29.20 -9.04 50.46
CA SER A 281 29.99 -10.26 50.47
C SER A 281 30.71 -10.33 51.82
N GLN A 282 30.20 -11.17 52.73
CA GLN A 282 30.91 -11.51 53.96
C GLN A 282 32.23 -12.17 53.55
N LYS A 283 33.34 -11.47 53.80
CA LYS A 283 34.66 -12.08 53.89
C LYS A 283 34.58 -13.18 54.94
N ARG A 284 34.70 -14.44 54.52
CA ARG A 284 35.17 -15.50 55.42
C ARG A 284 36.68 -15.41 55.49
N ALA A 285 37.17 -15.18 56.71
CA ALA A 285 38.56 -15.31 57.07
C ALA A 285 38.94 -16.79 57.09
N GLU A 286 40.05 -17.11 56.43
CA GLU A 286 41.07 -18.05 56.90
C GLU A 286 42.44 -17.41 56.61
#